data_AF-A0A8X7U5B3-F1
#
_entry.id   AF-A0A8X7U5B3-F1
#
_cell.length_a   1.000
_cell.length_b   1.000
_cell.length_c   1.000
_cell.angle_alpha   90.00
_cell.angle_beta   90.00
_cell.angle_gamma   90.00
#
_symmetry.space_group_name_H-M   'P 1'
#
loop_
_entity.id
_entity.type
_entity.pdbx_description
1 polymer ?
#
loop_
_entity_poly.entity_id
_entity_poly.type
_entity_poly.pdbx_seq_one_letter_code
_entity_poly.pdbx_strand_id
1 'polypeptide(L)'
;MSLLKIPRTKPSSVAQGVSVWEWSGSAFDEGEKAAKWFSDYLGKQSRWFETETRPSPLQFAPDYTTTFANTFPFIGCLSEPVPMNRFRPNIIVDNCDPFGEDLWDEVMIKELVFQGVVRLCSRSKLPSVNQETGVSGCN
;
A
#
# COMPACT_ATOMS: atom_id res chain seq x y z
N MET A 1 -12.18 -8.59 -21.01
CA MET A 1 -12.44 -7.17 -20.70
C MET A 1 -11.51 -6.29 -21.52
N SER A 2 -11.97 -5.14 -22.00
CA SER A 2 -11.10 -4.17 -22.67
C SER A 2 -10.26 -3.39 -21.66
N LEU A 3 -9.09 -2.93 -22.09
CA LEU A 3 -8.19 -2.13 -21.27
C LEU A 3 -8.86 -0.79 -20.91
N LEU A 4 -8.90 -0.46 -19.62
CA LEU A 4 -9.34 0.86 -19.15
C LEU A 4 -8.21 1.88 -19.35
N LYS A 5 -8.51 2.99 -20.02
CA LYS A 5 -7.60 4.13 -20.16
C LYS A 5 -8.09 5.27 -19.26
N ILE A 6 -7.26 5.67 -18.32
CA ILE A 6 -7.52 6.78 -17.39
C ILE A 6 -6.58 7.94 -17.73
N PRO A 7 -7.09 9.17 -17.91
CA PRO A 7 -6.26 10.36 -18.07
C PRO A 7 -5.41 10.61 -16.84
N ARG A 8 -4.17 11.12 -17.01
CA ARG A 8 -3.31 11.53 -15.87
C ARG A 8 -3.65 12.93 -15.33
N THR A 9 -4.75 13.51 -15.78
CA THR A 9 -5.21 14.83 -15.33
C THR A 9 -5.94 14.70 -14.02
N LYS A 10 -5.73 15.64 -13.09
CA LYS A 10 -6.44 15.70 -11.82
C LYS A 10 -7.95 15.55 -12.06
N PRO A 11 -8.62 14.53 -11.48
CA PRO A 11 -10.05 14.36 -11.70
C PRO A 11 -10.82 15.58 -11.19
N SER A 12 -11.89 15.95 -11.90
CA SER A 12 -12.68 17.12 -11.56
C SER A 12 -13.69 16.87 -10.44
N SER A 13 -13.98 15.60 -10.14
CA SER A 13 -14.95 15.21 -9.12
C SER A 13 -14.25 14.83 -7.81
N VAL A 14 -14.80 15.32 -6.70
CA VAL A 14 -14.32 15.03 -5.35
C VAL A 14 -15.42 14.28 -4.60
N ALA A 15 -15.11 13.08 -4.13
CA ALA A 15 -15.93 12.32 -3.20
C ALA A 15 -15.58 12.70 -1.76
N GLN A 16 -16.63 12.87 -0.94
CA GLN A 16 -16.52 13.14 0.50
C GLN A 16 -16.79 11.87 1.31
N GLY A 17 -16.23 11.78 2.51
CA GLY A 17 -16.48 10.67 3.44
C GLY A 17 -15.78 9.36 3.03
N VAL A 18 -14.68 9.45 2.29
CA VAL A 18 -13.84 8.28 2.00
C VAL A 18 -13.02 7.96 3.23
N SER A 19 -13.02 6.69 3.65
CA SER A 19 -12.28 6.22 4.82
C SER A 19 -11.20 5.22 4.46
N VAL A 20 -10.06 5.34 5.15
CA VAL A 20 -8.92 4.43 5.06
C VAL A 20 -8.36 4.22 6.47
N TRP A 21 -8.60 3.03 7.02
CA TRP A 21 -8.42 2.75 8.46
C TRP A 21 -9.17 3.79 9.32
N GLU A 22 -8.50 4.39 10.30
CA GLU A 22 -9.04 5.42 11.19
C GLU A 22 -9.13 6.81 10.52
N TRP A 23 -8.54 6.99 9.33
CA TRP A 23 -8.60 8.26 8.61
C TRP A 23 -9.87 8.36 7.78
N SER A 24 -10.51 9.53 7.77
CA SER A 24 -11.61 9.88 6.88
C SER A 24 -11.37 11.25 6.25
N GLY A 25 -11.71 11.41 4.98
CA GLY A 25 -11.55 12.67 4.26
C GLY A 25 -12.14 12.64 2.86
N SER A 26 -11.59 13.46 1.98
CA SER A 26 -11.98 13.56 0.59
C SER A 26 -10.98 12.88 -0.35
N ALA A 27 -11.46 12.36 -1.46
CA ALA A 27 -10.63 11.82 -2.54
C ALA A 27 -11.20 12.18 -3.91
N PHE A 28 -10.35 12.27 -4.91
CA PHE A 28 -10.73 12.43 -6.31
C PHE A 28 -11.36 11.17 -6.86
N ASP A 29 -12.49 11.32 -7.53
CA ASP A 29 -13.20 10.23 -8.19
C ASP A 29 -12.87 10.21 -9.68
N GLU A 30 -12.38 9.08 -10.18
CA GLU A 30 -12.08 8.84 -11.61
C GLU A 30 -13.33 8.67 -12.49
N GLY A 31 -14.52 8.73 -11.87
CA GLY A 31 -15.80 8.82 -12.53
C GLY A 31 -16.39 7.46 -12.92
N GLU A 32 -17.57 7.54 -13.54
CA GLU A 32 -18.44 6.38 -13.77
C GLU A 32 -17.82 5.32 -14.69
N LYS A 33 -16.94 5.72 -15.61
CA LYS A 33 -16.27 4.77 -16.50
C LYS A 33 -15.30 3.86 -15.72
N ALA A 34 -14.53 4.44 -14.79
CA ALA A 34 -13.64 3.67 -13.94
C ALA A 34 -14.45 2.81 -12.96
N ALA A 35 -15.45 3.41 -12.31
CA ALA A 35 -16.33 2.70 -11.37
C ALA A 35 -17.00 1.49 -12.02
N LYS A 36 -17.57 1.65 -13.22
CA LYS A 36 -18.16 0.53 -13.96
C LYS A 36 -17.15 -0.56 -14.27
N TRP A 37 -15.97 -0.18 -14.78
CA TRP A 37 -14.94 -1.17 -15.14
C TRP A 37 -14.49 -1.99 -13.92
N PHE A 38 -14.21 -1.35 -12.78
CA PHE A 38 -13.83 -2.06 -11.56
C PHE A 38 -14.98 -2.89 -10.99
N SER A 39 -16.21 -2.40 -11.08
CA SER A 39 -17.38 -3.13 -10.61
C SER A 39 -17.63 -4.41 -11.42
N ASP A 40 -17.50 -4.32 -12.74
CA ASP A 40 -17.63 -5.46 -13.65
C ASP A 40 -16.49 -6.48 -13.42
N TYR A 41 -15.27 -6.03 -13.11
CA TYR A 41 -14.12 -6.91 -12.88
C TYR A 41 -14.18 -7.59 -11.50
N LEU A 42 -14.50 -6.84 -10.46
CA LEU A 42 -14.51 -7.34 -9.07
C LEU A 42 -15.84 -8.01 -8.68
N GLY A 43 -16.88 -7.90 -9.51
CA GLY A 43 -18.21 -8.45 -9.23
C GLY A 43 -18.96 -7.76 -8.09
N LYS A 44 -18.52 -6.57 -7.67
CA LYS A 44 -19.12 -5.78 -6.58
C LYS A 44 -19.06 -4.30 -6.91
N GLN A 45 -20.04 -3.52 -6.44
CA GLN A 45 -20.03 -2.07 -6.64
C GLN A 45 -18.73 -1.46 -6.08
N SER A 46 -17.92 -0.93 -6.98
CA SER A 46 -16.57 -0.43 -6.70
C SER A 46 -16.35 0.88 -7.42
N ARG A 47 -15.76 1.85 -6.73
CA ARG A 47 -15.30 3.11 -7.30
C ARG A 47 -13.79 3.20 -7.14
N TRP A 48 -13.15 3.90 -8.07
CA TRP A 48 -11.71 4.16 -8.01
C TRP A 48 -11.50 5.59 -7.58
N PHE A 49 -10.66 5.76 -6.56
CA PHE A 49 -10.32 7.06 -6.02
C PHE A 49 -8.82 7.30 -6.07
N GLU A 50 -8.43 8.53 -6.37
CA GLU A 50 -7.10 9.08 -6.13
C GLU A 50 -7.17 10.03 -4.93
N THR A 51 -6.33 9.86 -3.92
CA THR A 51 -6.42 10.69 -2.71
C THR A 51 -5.65 11.99 -2.84
N GLU A 52 -6.16 13.05 -2.20
CA GLU A 52 -5.28 14.12 -1.70
C GLU A 52 -4.46 13.58 -0.51
N THR A 53 -3.34 14.21 -0.20
CA THR A 53 -2.45 13.72 0.86
C THR A 53 -3.17 13.64 2.22
N ARG A 54 -2.83 12.63 3.02
CA ARG A 54 -3.25 12.50 4.42
C ARG A 54 -2.04 12.54 5.37
N PRO A 55 -2.20 12.97 6.63
CA PRO A 55 -1.11 12.91 7.61
C PRO A 55 -0.63 11.47 7.80
N SER A 56 0.68 11.30 7.95
CA SER A 56 1.27 10.05 8.42
C SER A 56 0.96 9.85 9.91
N PRO A 57 1.01 8.61 10.44
CA PRO A 57 0.78 8.40 11.86
C PRO A 57 1.80 9.19 12.70
N LEU A 58 1.29 10.03 13.60
CA LEU A 58 2.09 11.00 14.38
C LEU A 58 3.23 10.37 15.17
N GLN A 59 3.01 9.14 15.65
CA GLN A 59 4.00 8.37 16.39
C GLN A 59 5.22 7.93 15.58
N PHE A 60 5.16 7.99 14.24
CA PHE A 60 6.25 7.57 13.36
C PHE A 60 6.80 8.73 12.52
N ALA A 61 5.92 9.59 11.99
CA ALA A 61 6.36 10.65 11.08
C ALA A 61 5.45 11.88 11.25
N PRO A 62 5.59 12.62 12.37
CA PRO A 62 4.63 13.65 12.79
C PRO A 62 4.45 14.84 11.83
N ASP A 63 5.37 15.03 10.89
CA ASP A 63 5.32 16.14 9.91
C ASP A 63 5.24 15.68 8.45
N TYR A 64 5.02 14.38 8.23
CA TYR A 64 4.97 13.79 6.90
C TYR A 64 3.55 13.50 6.46
N THR A 65 3.34 13.47 5.15
CA THR A 65 2.08 13.02 4.57
C THR A 65 2.28 11.75 3.75
N THR A 66 1.20 10.98 3.63
CA THR A 66 1.12 9.78 2.81
C THR A 66 -0.19 9.81 2.01
N THR A 67 -0.40 8.83 1.16
CA THR A 67 -1.64 8.66 0.40
C THR A 67 -2.43 7.49 0.99
N PHE A 68 -2.90 6.57 0.15
CA PHE A 68 -3.57 5.34 0.59
C PHE A 68 -2.61 4.21 0.98
N ALA A 69 -1.30 4.46 0.98
CA ALA A 69 -0.31 3.48 1.38
C ALA A 69 -0.51 3.07 2.86
N ASN A 70 -0.42 1.75 3.09
CA ASN A 70 -0.35 1.20 4.43
C ASN A 70 1.08 1.29 4.95
N THR A 71 1.21 1.54 6.23
CA THR A 71 2.45 1.42 6.98
C THR A 71 2.69 -0.06 7.30
N PHE A 72 3.16 -0.82 6.31
CA PHE A 72 3.96 -2.05 6.49
C PHE A 72 3.19 -3.40 6.65
N PRO A 73 3.61 -4.49 5.96
CA PRO A 73 3.26 -5.88 6.33
C PRO A 73 4.46 -6.85 6.59
N PHE A 74 4.47 -7.54 7.74
CA PHE A 74 5.33 -8.68 8.10
C PHE A 74 4.50 -9.98 8.07
N ILE A 75 5.15 -11.14 7.96
CA ILE A 75 4.51 -12.46 7.79
C ILE A 75 4.43 -13.27 9.09
N GLY A 76 3.29 -13.95 9.29
CA GLY A 76 3.17 -15.08 10.24
C GLY A 76 3.29 -16.43 9.51
N CYS A 77 3.95 -17.38 10.18
CA CYS A 77 4.10 -18.81 9.85
C CYS A 77 3.73 -19.22 8.42
N LEU A 78 4.69 -19.14 7.51
CA LEU A 78 4.60 -19.84 6.24
C LEU A 78 5.26 -21.21 6.39
N SER A 79 4.55 -22.25 5.98
CA SER A 79 5.10 -23.60 5.86
C SER A 79 6.10 -23.71 4.70
N GLU A 80 6.07 -22.77 3.75
CA GLU A 80 6.91 -22.77 2.55
C GLU A 80 7.46 -21.37 2.25
N PRO A 81 8.68 -21.26 1.68
CA PRO A 81 9.24 -19.98 1.25
C PRO A 81 8.32 -19.28 0.25
N VAL A 82 8.07 -17.99 0.44
CA VAL A 82 7.33 -17.16 -0.52
C VAL A 82 8.22 -16.09 -1.15
N PRO A 83 7.92 -15.67 -2.39
CA PRO A 83 8.63 -14.59 -3.03
C PRO A 83 8.44 -13.24 -2.32
N MET A 84 9.46 -12.38 -2.41
CA MET A 84 9.51 -11.06 -1.77
C MET A 84 8.40 -10.10 -2.28
N ASN A 85 7.85 -10.33 -3.48
CA ASN A 85 6.76 -9.53 -4.01
C ASN A 85 5.50 -9.54 -3.11
N ARG A 86 5.29 -10.61 -2.30
CA ARG A 86 4.15 -10.72 -1.38
C ARG A 86 4.16 -9.68 -0.26
N PHE A 87 5.33 -9.15 0.07
CA PHE A 87 5.53 -8.16 1.13
C PHE A 87 5.33 -6.72 0.63
N ARG A 88 5.22 -6.54 -0.70
CA ARG A 88 5.09 -5.23 -1.36
C ARG A 88 6.13 -4.20 -0.89
N PRO A 89 7.43 -4.56 -0.84
CA PRO A 89 8.46 -3.61 -0.44
C PRO A 89 8.64 -2.52 -1.51
N ASN A 90 9.04 -1.33 -1.07
CA ASN A 90 9.48 -0.28 -1.98
C ASN A 90 10.99 -0.36 -2.26
N ILE A 91 11.77 -0.84 -1.28
CA ILE A 91 13.23 -1.01 -1.36
C ILE A 91 13.55 -2.42 -0.85
N ILE A 92 14.39 -3.14 -1.60
CA ILE A 92 14.94 -4.45 -1.22
C ILE A 92 16.45 -4.28 -1.14
N VAL A 93 17.05 -4.79 -0.07
CA VAL A 93 18.49 -4.74 0.15
C VAL A 93 19.04 -6.17 0.19
N ASP A 94 20.06 -6.44 -0.62
CA ASP A 94 20.76 -7.71 -0.65
C ASP A 94 22.02 -7.67 0.22
N ASN A 95 22.57 -8.83 0.58
CA ASN A 95 23.80 -9.00 1.36
C ASN A 95 23.73 -8.43 2.80
N CYS A 96 22.57 -8.48 3.44
CA CYS A 96 22.41 -8.24 4.87
C CYS A 96 22.20 -9.55 5.63
N ASP A 97 22.49 -9.53 6.94
CA ASP A 97 22.06 -10.59 7.84
C ASP A 97 20.52 -10.64 7.90
N PRO A 98 19.92 -11.82 8.15
CA PRO A 98 18.48 -11.94 8.33
C PRO A 98 17.97 -10.96 9.41
N PHE A 99 16.99 -10.13 9.05
CA PHE A 99 16.42 -9.08 9.92
C PHE A 99 17.43 -8.00 10.34
N GLY A 100 18.58 -7.90 9.67
CA GLY A 100 19.58 -6.87 9.97
C GLY A 100 19.04 -5.45 9.80
N GLU A 101 18.01 -5.28 8.96
CA GLU A 101 17.32 -4.01 8.77
C GLU A 101 16.62 -3.50 10.04
N ASP A 102 16.20 -4.38 10.95
CA ASP A 102 15.54 -4.01 12.20
C ASP A 102 16.46 -3.19 13.13
N LEU A 103 17.77 -3.25 12.90
CA LEU A 103 18.79 -2.55 13.68
C LEU A 103 19.32 -1.29 13.00
N TRP A 104 18.83 -0.93 11.81
CA TRP A 104 19.28 0.27 11.12
C TRP A 104 18.64 1.50 11.73
N ASP A 105 19.47 2.43 12.21
CA ASP A 105 19.03 3.75 12.69
C ASP A 105 18.84 4.73 11.53
N GLU A 106 19.76 4.70 10.56
CA GLU A 106 19.73 5.54 9.35
C GLU A 106 20.26 4.76 8.15
N VAL A 107 19.66 4.98 6.99
CA VAL A 107 20.09 4.40 5.71
C VAL A 107 20.32 5.52 4.72
N MET A 108 21.53 5.59 4.18
CA MET A 108 21.88 6.56 3.14
C MET A 108 21.90 5.89 1.78
N ILE A 109 21.09 6.39 0.85
CA ILE A 109 21.08 5.96 -0.56
C ILE A 109 21.46 7.17 -1.41
N LYS A 110 22.71 7.20 -1.87
CA LYS A 110 23.33 8.37 -2.52
C LYS A 110 23.33 9.58 -1.58
N GLU A 111 22.54 10.61 -1.90
CA GLU A 111 22.41 11.85 -1.13
C GLU A 111 21.13 11.87 -0.27
N LEU A 112 20.30 10.82 -0.37
CA LEU A 112 19.05 10.72 0.38
C LEU A 112 19.31 9.96 1.68
N VAL A 113 18.93 10.58 2.80
CA VAL A 113 18.97 9.96 4.13
C VAL A 113 17.55 9.53 4.49
N PHE A 114 17.42 8.24 4.78
CA PHE A 114 16.21 7.63 5.31
C PHE A 114 16.43 7.38 6.79
N GLN A 115 15.47 7.78 7.62
CA GLN A 115 15.41 7.26 8.98
C GLN A 115 15.10 5.76 8.89
N GLY A 116 15.83 4.97 9.66
CA GLY A 116 15.73 3.53 9.71
C GLY A 116 14.41 3.06 10.33
N VAL A 117 14.36 1.86 10.93
CA VAL A 117 13.07 1.24 11.29
C VAL A 117 12.36 2.01 12.40
N VAL A 118 11.48 2.94 11.99
CA VAL A 118 10.65 3.75 12.90
C VAL A 118 9.59 2.92 13.61
N ARG A 119 9.25 1.75 13.04
CA ARG A 119 8.37 0.77 13.66
C ARG A 119 8.58 -0.60 13.06
N LEU A 120 8.71 -1.61 13.92
CA LEU A 120 8.53 -2.99 13.49
C LEU A 120 7.12 -3.19 12.93
N CYS A 121 7.07 -3.80 11.76
CA CYS A 121 5.85 -3.94 11.01
C CYS A 121 4.85 -4.89 11.70
N SER A 122 3.63 -4.40 11.99
CA SER A 122 2.55 -5.21 12.54
C SER A 122 1.84 -6.09 11.47
N ARG A 123 1.52 -7.32 11.84
CA ARG A 123 1.10 -8.42 10.93
C ARG A 123 -0.28 -8.21 10.30
N SER A 124 -0.38 -8.45 8.98
CA SER A 124 -1.65 -8.58 8.26
C SER A 124 -1.68 -9.88 7.45
N LYS A 125 -2.86 -10.34 7.02
CA LYS A 125 -3.00 -11.55 6.18
C LYS A 125 -2.55 -11.35 4.73
N LEU A 126 -2.24 -10.13 4.29
CA LEU A 126 -1.99 -9.83 2.87
C LEU A 126 -0.90 -10.68 2.21
N PRO A 127 0.25 -10.98 2.86
CA PRO A 127 1.26 -11.80 2.21
C PRO A 127 0.87 -13.27 2.01
N SER A 128 -0.22 -13.76 2.62
CA SER A 128 -0.73 -15.11 2.34
C SER A 128 -1.40 -15.20 0.96
N VAL A 129 -1.70 -14.08 0.31
CA VAL A 129 -2.31 -14.03 -1.02
C VAL A 129 -1.27 -14.32 -2.10
N ASN A 130 -1.55 -15.30 -2.96
CA ASN A 130 -0.79 -15.53 -4.17
C ASN A 130 -1.11 -14.41 -5.18
N GLN A 131 -0.10 -13.62 -5.56
CA GLN A 131 -0.30 -12.46 -6.44
C GLN A 131 -0.62 -12.81 -7.89
N GLU A 132 -0.27 -14.00 -8.36
CA GLU A 132 -0.58 -14.44 -9.73
C GLU A 132 -2.04 -14.90 -9.85
N THR A 133 -2.54 -15.60 -8.83
CA THR A 133 -3.89 -16.20 -8.87
C THR A 133 -4.93 -15.39 -8.12
N GLY A 134 -4.52 -14.48 -7.23
CA GLY A 134 -5.41 -13.75 -6.33
C GLY A 134 -6.00 -14.61 -5.20
N VAL A 135 -5.56 -15.87 -5.05
CA VAL A 135 -6.08 -16.79 -4.04
C VAL A 135 -5.38 -16.55 -2.70
N SER A 136 -6.16 -16.35 -1.65
CA SER A 136 -5.67 -16.26 -0.27
C SER A 136 -5.24 -17.63 0.27
N GLY A 137 -4.04 -17.73 0.83
CA GLY A 137 -3.58 -18.87 1.61
C GLY A 137 -4.22 -18.91 3.01
N CYS A 138 -4.23 -20.11 3.62
CA CYS A 138 -5.00 -20.43 4.82
C CYS A 138 -4.69 -19.61 6.09
N ASN A 139 -5.71 -19.59 6.93
CA ASN A 139 -5.86 -18.97 8.26
C ASN A 139 -4.83 -19.44 9.30
#